data_AF-A0A366XIB7-F1
#
_entry.id   AF-A0A366XIB7-F1
#
_cell.length_a   1.000
_cell.length_b   1.000
_cell.length_c   1.000
_cell.angle_alpha   90.00
_cell.angle_beta   90.00
_cell.angle_gamma   90.00
#
_symmetry.space_group_name_H-M   'P 1'
#
loop_
_entity.id
_entity.type
_entity.pdbx_description
1 polymer ?
#
loop_
_entity_poly.entity_id
_entity_poly.type
_entity_poly.pdbx_seq_one_letter_code
_entity_poly.pdbx_strand_id
1 'polypeptide(L)'
;MIKALQQPSIDWQMKFSKKLIQARDHRLQSFYSKILPSPDTPISEIEFLAVDFETTGLDPKKDGIITIGVVPFTLNRICLSRAKHWTVRPKQKLEEESVVIHGITHNDILGAPDFSEVIDEVLDALSGKIMVVHYRRIEREFLDQALKARINEGIIFPVLDTLQIESDLQNKISGGLWNKLKGKKPGSVRLGKSRTRYGLPVYTPHHALTDAIATAELLQAQIAHHFDPNQPIRDFWL
;
A
#
# COMPACT_ATOMS: atom_id res chain seq x y z
N MET A 1 -8.20 10.76 -30.49
CA MET A 1 -7.20 10.36 -29.47
C MET A 1 -6.47 11.61 -28.99
N ILE A 2 -6.93 12.21 -27.88
CA ILE A 2 -6.15 13.24 -27.21
C ILE A 2 -5.26 12.49 -26.23
N LYS A 3 -3.98 12.30 -26.56
CA LYS A 3 -2.96 11.91 -25.59
C LYS A 3 -2.96 13.01 -24.53
N ALA A 4 -3.60 12.77 -23.40
CA ALA A 4 -3.36 13.57 -22.21
C ALA A 4 -1.86 13.53 -21.96
N LEU A 5 -1.22 14.70 -21.83
CA LEU A 5 0.17 14.83 -21.44
C LEU A 5 0.34 14.04 -20.13
N GLN A 6 0.86 12.81 -20.21
CA GLN A 6 1.18 12.00 -19.05
C GLN A 6 2.19 12.79 -18.23
N GLN A 7 1.91 12.98 -16.94
CA GLN A 7 2.93 13.53 -16.05
C GLN A 7 4.21 12.68 -16.15
N PRO A 8 5.40 13.29 -16.07
CA PRO A 8 6.64 12.53 -16.14
C PRO A 8 6.62 11.45 -15.06
N SER A 9 6.75 10.19 -15.48
CA SER A 9 6.75 9.04 -14.57
C SER A 9 7.92 9.17 -13.59
N ILE A 10 7.68 8.80 -12.33
CA ILE A 10 8.71 8.85 -11.30
C ILE A 10 9.84 7.88 -11.64
N ASP A 11 11.07 8.38 -11.70
CA ASP A 11 12.27 7.56 -11.85
C ASP A 11 12.68 6.94 -10.50
N TRP A 12 12.08 5.78 -10.22
CA TRP A 12 12.34 5.02 -8.99
C TRP A 12 13.75 4.44 -8.93
N GLN A 13 14.35 4.11 -10.08
CA GLN A 13 15.72 3.58 -10.14
C GLN A 13 16.73 4.65 -9.71
N MET A 14 16.64 5.87 -10.26
CA MET A 14 17.47 6.98 -9.81
C MET A 14 17.23 7.32 -8.33
N LYS A 15 15.98 7.32 -7.87
CA LYS A 15 15.65 7.56 -6.46
C LYS A 15 16.31 6.53 -5.54
N PHE A 16 16.24 5.25 -5.88
CA PHE A 16 16.86 4.16 -5.12
C PHE A 16 18.38 4.29 -5.10
N SER A 17 19.02 4.55 -6.25
CA SER A 17 20.46 4.77 -6.33
C SER A 17 20.93 5.94 -5.46
N LYS A 18 20.20 7.07 -5.48
CA LYS A 18 20.49 8.22 -4.61
C LYS A 18 20.33 7.86 -3.14
N LYS A 19 19.26 7.14 -2.79
CA LYS A 19 18.99 6.71 -1.41
C LYS A 19 20.03 5.71 -0.90
N LEU A 20 20.49 4.78 -1.73
CA LEU A 20 21.54 3.84 -1.39
C LEU A 20 22.86 4.55 -1.00
N ILE A 21 23.25 5.58 -1.76
CA ILE A 21 24.45 6.38 -1.47
C ILE A 21 24.30 7.18 -0.17
N GLN A 22 23.08 7.64 0.15
CA GLN A 22 22.80 8.49 1.32
C GLN A 22 22.53 7.70 2.60
N ALA A 23 22.05 6.46 2.49
CA ALA A 23 21.65 5.64 3.62
C ALA A 23 22.85 5.30 4.51
N ARG A 24 22.70 5.47 5.83
CA ARG A 24 23.75 5.13 6.81
C ARG A 24 23.39 3.85 7.56
N ASP A 25 22.11 3.62 7.80
CA ASP A 25 21.60 2.38 8.38
C ASP A 25 21.74 1.21 7.37
N HIS A 26 22.41 0.15 7.80
CA HIS A 26 22.69 -1.04 6.98
C HIS A 26 21.42 -1.71 6.42
N ARG A 27 20.28 -1.60 7.12
CA ARG A 27 19.01 -2.19 6.71
C ARG A 27 18.41 -1.42 5.54
N LEU A 28 18.51 -0.09 5.58
CA LEU A 28 18.12 0.76 4.45
C LEU A 28 19.09 0.61 3.27
N GLN A 29 20.39 0.43 3.51
CA GLN A 29 21.34 0.08 2.44
C GLN A 29 20.95 -1.25 1.77
N SER A 30 20.65 -2.30 2.56
CA SER A 30 20.14 -3.57 2.03
C SER A 30 18.86 -3.36 1.22
N PHE A 31 17.91 -2.59 1.76
CA PHE A 31 16.64 -2.29 1.10
C PHE A 31 16.83 -1.61 -0.27
N TYR A 32 17.63 -0.55 -0.33
CA TYR A 32 17.86 0.22 -1.55
C TYR A 32 18.85 -0.45 -2.52
N SER A 33 19.59 -1.46 -2.09
CA SER A 33 20.47 -2.25 -2.97
C SER A 33 19.72 -3.19 -3.90
N LYS A 34 18.45 -3.51 -3.60
CA LYS A 34 17.65 -4.40 -4.44
C LYS A 34 17.22 -3.72 -5.72
N ILE A 35 17.31 -4.47 -6.81
CA ILE A 35 16.92 -4.03 -8.15
C ILE A 35 15.39 -4.00 -8.21
N LEU A 36 14.85 -2.85 -8.61
CA LEU A 36 13.45 -2.71 -8.99
C LEU A 36 13.26 -3.12 -10.46
N PRO A 37 12.07 -3.60 -10.85
CA PRO A 37 11.70 -3.81 -12.25
C PRO A 37 11.98 -2.57 -13.12
N SER A 38 12.28 -2.79 -14.40
CA SER A 38 12.38 -1.69 -15.37
C SER A 38 11.04 -0.93 -15.44
N PRO A 39 11.04 0.42 -15.59
CA PRO A 39 9.80 1.19 -15.78
C PRO A 39 8.94 0.70 -16.94
N ASP A 40 9.56 0.10 -17.96
CA ASP A 40 8.87 -0.44 -19.14
C ASP A 40 8.40 -1.89 -18.98
N THR A 41 8.66 -2.53 -17.83
CA THR A 41 8.21 -3.91 -17.55
C THR A 41 6.67 -3.97 -17.58
N PRO A 42 6.07 -4.90 -18.33
CA PRO A 42 4.63 -5.12 -18.31
C PRO A 42 4.09 -5.35 -16.90
N ILE A 43 2.95 -4.74 -16.54
CA ILE A 43 2.35 -4.90 -15.21
C ILE A 43 2.01 -6.37 -14.88
N SER A 44 1.74 -7.19 -15.90
CA SER A 44 1.50 -8.64 -15.75
C SER A 44 2.73 -9.46 -15.38
N GLU A 45 3.94 -8.95 -15.59
CA GLU A 45 5.20 -9.61 -15.25
C GLU A 45 5.70 -9.26 -13.84
N ILE A 46 5.00 -8.38 -13.13
CA ILE A 46 5.41 -7.90 -11.81
C ILE A 46 4.93 -8.85 -10.70
N GLU A 47 5.85 -9.22 -9.80
CA GLU A 47 5.50 -9.74 -8.48
C GLU A 47 5.28 -8.57 -7.52
N PHE A 48 4.04 -8.42 -7.08
CA PHE A 48 3.60 -7.38 -6.15
C PHE A 48 3.64 -7.88 -4.71
N LEU A 49 3.59 -6.91 -3.80
CA LEU A 49 3.35 -7.16 -2.38
C LEU A 49 2.19 -6.29 -1.93
N ALA A 50 1.03 -6.88 -1.64
CA ALA A 50 -0.05 -6.14 -1.00
C ALA A 50 0.33 -5.87 0.45
N VAL A 51 0.15 -4.63 0.89
CA VAL A 51 0.52 -4.17 2.23
C VAL A 51 -0.66 -3.40 2.81
N ASP A 52 -0.96 -3.66 4.08
CA ASP A 52 -1.95 -2.92 4.84
C ASP A 52 -1.49 -2.80 6.30
N PHE A 53 -1.68 -1.63 6.90
CA PHE A 53 -1.31 -1.35 8.28
C PHE A 53 -2.55 -0.99 9.11
N GLU A 54 -2.66 -1.57 10.30
CA GLU A 54 -3.52 -1.01 11.35
C GLU A 54 -2.70 -0.05 12.22
N THR A 55 -3.30 1.07 12.59
CA THR A 55 -2.64 2.16 13.31
C THR A 55 -3.52 2.64 14.47
N THR A 56 -2.91 3.30 15.46
CA THR A 56 -3.65 3.86 16.62
C THR A 56 -4.55 5.05 16.26
N GLY A 57 -4.43 5.56 15.04
CA GLY A 57 -5.10 6.74 14.52
C GLY A 57 -4.59 7.06 13.11
N LEU A 58 -4.83 8.28 12.61
CA LEU A 58 -4.55 8.67 11.22
C LEU A 58 -3.40 9.67 11.05
N ASP A 59 -2.80 10.16 12.15
CA ASP A 59 -1.70 11.12 12.12
C ASP A 59 -0.36 10.41 12.39
N PRO A 60 0.48 10.12 11.38
CA PRO A 60 1.73 9.38 11.54
C PRO A 60 2.77 10.08 12.44
N LYS A 61 2.58 11.36 12.78
CA LYS A 61 3.45 12.07 13.74
C LYS A 61 3.05 11.80 15.20
N LYS A 62 1.80 11.42 15.44
CA LYS A 62 1.23 11.22 16.77
C LYS A 62 0.89 9.77 17.05
N ASP A 63 0.47 9.05 16.03
CA ASP A 63 -0.03 7.69 16.07
C ASP A 63 1.07 6.68 15.73
N GLY A 64 0.85 5.43 16.14
CA GLY A 64 1.77 4.31 15.91
C GLY A 64 1.17 3.22 15.02
N ILE A 65 2.04 2.42 14.42
CA ILE A 65 1.67 1.16 13.78
C ILE A 65 1.32 0.15 14.89
N ILE A 66 0.28 -0.64 14.67
CA ILE A 66 -0.16 -1.74 15.54
C ILE A 66 0.08 -3.07 14.85
N THR A 67 -0.38 -3.21 13.60
CA THR A 67 -0.15 -4.43 12.81
C THR A 67 0.26 -4.12 11.39
N ILE A 68 1.04 -5.03 10.81
CA ILE A 68 1.48 -4.98 9.42
C ILE A 68 1.11 -6.31 8.77
N GLY A 69 0.25 -6.26 7.75
CA GLY A 69 -0.09 -7.41 6.92
C GLY A 69 0.57 -7.28 5.55
N VAL A 70 1.26 -8.33 5.10
CA VAL A 70 1.84 -8.36 3.76
C VAL A 70 1.52 -9.67 3.04
N VAL A 71 1.16 -9.57 1.75
CA VAL A 71 0.76 -10.72 0.93
C VAL A 71 1.38 -10.62 -0.45
N PRO A 72 2.34 -11.49 -0.80
CA PRO A 72 2.90 -11.53 -2.16
C PRO A 72 1.85 -12.00 -3.17
N PHE A 73 1.81 -11.40 -4.34
CA PHE A 73 0.89 -11.80 -5.41
C PHE A 73 1.38 -11.40 -6.79
N THR A 74 0.76 -11.98 -7.81
CA THR A 74 0.85 -11.58 -9.23
C THR A 74 -0.56 -11.28 -9.72
N LEU A 75 -0.74 -10.80 -10.95
CA LEU A 75 -2.09 -10.62 -11.51
C LEU A 75 -2.90 -11.93 -11.63
N ASN A 76 -2.24 -13.09 -11.55
CA ASN A 76 -2.88 -14.40 -11.71
C ASN A 76 -3.06 -15.18 -10.40
N ARG A 77 -2.35 -14.81 -9.32
CA ARG A 77 -2.31 -15.59 -8.09
C ARG A 77 -1.93 -14.77 -6.87
N ILE A 78 -2.66 -14.98 -5.77
CA ILE A 78 -2.30 -14.51 -4.42
C ILE A 78 -1.61 -15.65 -3.66
N CYS A 79 -0.42 -15.38 -3.12
CA CYS A 79 0.44 -16.40 -2.50
C CYS A 79 0.31 -16.40 -0.97
N LEU A 80 -0.82 -16.88 -0.46
CA LEU A 80 -1.13 -16.89 0.98
C LEU A 80 -0.10 -17.63 1.84
N SER A 81 0.54 -18.67 1.32
CA SER A 81 1.59 -19.41 2.04
C SER A 81 2.86 -18.60 2.32
N ARG A 82 3.02 -17.44 1.63
CA ARG A 82 4.12 -16.50 1.82
C ARG A 82 3.67 -15.21 2.51
N ALA A 83 2.41 -15.15 2.95
CA ALA A 83 1.89 -14.01 3.67
C ALA A 83 2.57 -13.91 5.04
N LYS A 84 2.84 -12.68 5.48
CA LYS A 84 3.42 -12.41 6.80
C LYS A 84 2.57 -11.37 7.51
N HIS A 85 2.56 -11.48 8.84
CA HIS A 85 1.88 -10.55 9.73
C HIS A 85 2.80 -10.24 10.89
N TRP A 86 2.90 -8.97 11.27
CA TRP A 86 3.53 -8.54 12.52
C TRP A 86 2.53 -7.77 13.35
N THR A 87 2.55 -8.03 14.66
CA THR A 87 1.91 -7.17 15.66
C THR A 87 3.03 -6.48 16.44
N VAL A 88 2.93 -5.17 16.60
CA VAL A 88 3.93 -4.34 17.28
C VAL A 88 3.25 -3.47 18.32
N ARG A 89 4.00 -3.16 19.38
CA ARG A 89 3.53 -2.27 20.43
C ARG A 89 3.74 -0.80 20.01
N PRO A 90 2.69 0.02 19.89
CA PRO A 90 2.83 1.45 19.67
C PRO A 90 3.44 2.11 20.91
N LYS A 91 4.08 3.27 20.74
CA LYS A 91 4.64 4.03 21.88
C LYS A 91 3.56 4.74 22.69
N GLN A 92 2.43 5.05 22.05
CA GLN A 92 1.29 5.73 22.61
C GLN A 92 0.27 4.72 23.17
N LYS A 93 -0.60 5.18 24.08
CA LYS A 93 -1.76 4.40 24.49
C LYS A 93 -2.74 4.28 23.32
N LEU A 94 -3.46 3.17 23.27
CA LEU A 94 -4.58 3.02 22.33
C LEU A 94 -5.74 3.90 22.79
N GLU A 95 -6.27 4.70 21.89
CA GLU A 95 -7.54 5.40 22.08
C GLU A 95 -8.70 4.40 21.91
N GLU A 96 -9.80 4.60 22.65
CA GLU A 96 -10.95 3.69 22.62
C GLU A 96 -11.55 3.58 21.20
N GLU A 97 -11.57 4.67 20.45
CA GLU A 97 -12.07 4.70 19.07
C GLU A 97 -11.26 3.79 18.15
N SER A 98 -9.94 3.66 18.37
CA SER A 98 -9.08 2.77 17.58
C SER A 98 -9.48 1.31 17.82
N VAL A 99 -9.69 0.93 19.08
CA VAL A 99 -10.12 -0.42 19.48
C VAL A 99 -11.48 -0.77 18.86
N VAL A 100 -12.41 0.19 18.77
CA VAL A 100 -13.72 -0.02 18.13
C VAL A 100 -13.59 -0.28 16.63
N ILE A 101 -12.57 0.28 15.98
CA ILE A 101 -12.36 0.14 14.52
C ILE A 101 -11.75 -1.22 14.19
N HIS A 102 -10.57 -1.53 14.75
CA HIS A 102 -9.79 -2.72 14.37
C HIS A 102 -9.93 -3.90 15.35
N GLY A 103 -10.60 -3.72 16.49
CA GLY A 103 -10.83 -4.79 17.47
C GLY A 103 -9.56 -5.27 18.19
N ILE A 104 -8.43 -4.58 18.01
CA ILE A 104 -7.16 -4.91 18.68
C ILE A 104 -7.16 -4.18 20.02
N THR A 105 -7.20 -4.94 21.10
CA THR A 105 -7.24 -4.41 22.46
C THR A 105 -5.86 -4.11 22.98
N HIS A 106 -5.79 -3.37 24.09
CA HIS A 106 -4.51 -3.15 24.77
C HIS A 106 -3.85 -4.48 25.17
N ASN A 107 -4.64 -5.48 25.61
CA ASN A 107 -4.12 -6.78 25.99
C ASN A 107 -3.47 -7.54 24.82
N ASP A 108 -4.00 -7.38 23.60
CA ASP A 108 -3.46 -8.05 22.41
C ASP A 108 -2.05 -7.54 22.03
N ILE A 109 -1.69 -6.33 22.46
CA ILE A 109 -0.43 -5.67 22.10
C ILE A 109 0.54 -5.49 23.27
N LEU A 110 0.11 -5.78 24.51
CA LEU A 110 0.95 -5.63 25.71
C LEU A 110 2.27 -6.39 25.60
N GLY A 111 2.21 -7.62 25.06
CA GLY A 111 3.36 -8.50 24.85
C GLY A 111 4.01 -8.39 23.46
N ALA A 112 3.51 -7.51 22.59
CA ALA A 112 4.07 -7.34 21.27
C ALA A 112 5.44 -6.62 21.33
N PRO A 113 6.39 -6.95 20.43
CA PRO A 113 7.68 -6.26 20.35
C PRO A 113 7.49 -4.78 19.98
N ASP A 114 8.46 -3.92 20.33
CA ASP A 114 8.54 -2.60 19.69
C ASP A 114 8.89 -2.79 18.21
N PHE A 115 8.42 -1.86 17.36
CA PHE A 115 8.73 -1.92 15.93
C PHE A 115 10.23 -2.04 15.64
N SER A 116 11.12 -1.51 16.49
CA SER A 116 12.59 -1.63 16.35
C SER A 116 13.10 -3.07 16.31
N GLU A 117 12.39 -4.00 16.93
CA GLU A 117 12.77 -5.43 16.98
C GLU A 117 12.37 -6.19 15.72
N VAL A 118 11.48 -5.62 14.88
CA VAL A 118 11.00 -6.25 13.64
C VAL A 118 11.38 -5.47 12.37
N ILE A 119 12.14 -4.37 12.49
CA ILE A 119 12.54 -3.54 11.33
C ILE A 119 13.21 -4.38 10.25
N ASP A 120 14.16 -5.23 10.64
CA ASP A 120 14.91 -6.10 9.73
C ASP A 120 13.97 -7.00 8.92
N GLU A 121 13.09 -7.74 9.59
CA GLU A 121 12.15 -8.65 8.95
C GLU A 121 11.16 -7.95 8.02
N VAL A 122 10.66 -6.77 8.45
CA VAL A 122 9.72 -5.97 7.68
C VAL A 122 10.40 -5.41 6.44
N LEU A 123 11.58 -4.79 6.58
CA LEU A 123 12.31 -4.25 5.43
C LEU A 123 12.71 -5.34 4.44
N ASP A 124 13.14 -6.51 4.93
CA ASP A 124 13.46 -7.66 4.08
C ASP A 124 12.24 -8.16 3.30
N ALA A 125 11.04 -8.16 3.92
CA ALA A 125 9.81 -8.55 3.24
C ALA A 125 9.39 -7.56 2.15
N LEU A 126 9.60 -6.25 2.38
CA LEU A 126 9.28 -5.19 1.43
C LEU A 126 10.31 -5.05 0.30
N SER A 127 11.55 -5.51 0.52
CA SER A 127 12.68 -5.21 -0.33
C SER A 127 12.55 -5.82 -1.74
N GLY A 128 12.82 -5.00 -2.76
CA GLY A 128 12.75 -5.40 -4.18
C GLY A 128 11.33 -5.69 -4.69
N LYS A 129 10.28 -5.37 -3.92
CA LYS A 129 8.89 -5.55 -4.31
C LYS A 129 8.24 -4.24 -4.74
N ILE A 130 7.18 -4.35 -5.56
CA ILE A 130 6.28 -3.23 -5.84
C ILE A 130 5.10 -3.34 -4.87
N MET A 131 5.00 -2.37 -3.96
CA MET A 131 3.97 -2.38 -2.93
C MET A 131 2.62 -2.00 -3.53
N VAL A 132 1.56 -2.64 -3.07
CA VAL A 132 0.18 -2.35 -3.45
C VAL A 132 -0.61 -2.10 -2.18
N VAL A 133 -1.25 -0.93 -2.10
CA VAL A 133 -1.95 -0.47 -0.91
C VAL A 133 -3.31 0.07 -1.30
N HIS A 134 -4.21 0.16 -0.33
CA HIS A 134 -5.46 0.87 -0.57
C HIS A 134 -5.33 2.37 -0.36
N TYR A 135 -4.53 2.86 0.58
CA TYR A 135 -4.38 4.30 0.78
C TYR A 135 -2.95 4.68 1.17
N ARG A 136 -2.14 4.98 0.15
CA ARG A 136 -0.67 5.10 0.25
C ARG A 136 -0.12 5.99 1.35
N ARG A 137 -0.90 6.96 1.83
CA ARG A 137 -0.48 7.86 2.90
C ARG A 137 -0.27 7.12 4.20
N ILE A 138 -1.08 6.11 4.50
CA ILE A 138 -0.92 5.33 5.73
C ILE A 138 0.40 4.58 5.67
N GLU A 139 0.60 3.68 4.70
CA GLU A 139 1.76 2.80 4.69
C GLU A 139 3.06 3.57 4.46
N ARG A 140 3.06 4.60 3.60
CA ARG A 140 4.27 5.41 3.36
C ARG A 140 4.62 6.26 4.57
N GLU A 141 3.66 7.04 5.09
CA GLU A 141 3.98 8.03 6.12
C GLU A 141 4.20 7.36 7.47
N PHE A 142 3.43 6.34 7.84
CA PHE A 142 3.66 5.61 9.08
C PHE A 142 4.98 4.84 9.06
N LEU A 143 5.34 4.16 7.97
CA LEU A 143 6.63 3.45 7.91
C LEU A 143 7.80 4.43 7.97
N ASP A 144 7.73 5.54 7.21
CA ASP A 144 8.76 6.57 7.21
C ASP A 144 8.95 7.21 8.59
N GLN A 145 7.86 7.55 9.29
CA GLN A 145 7.94 8.10 10.65
C GLN A 145 8.41 7.05 11.67
N ALA A 146 7.96 5.81 11.56
CA ALA A 146 8.37 4.74 12.46
C ALA A 146 9.88 4.47 12.37
N LEU A 147 10.44 4.50 11.16
CA LEU A 147 11.89 4.38 10.92
C LEU A 147 12.64 5.62 11.42
N LYS A 148 12.20 6.83 11.08
CA LYS A 148 12.84 8.07 11.57
C LYS A 148 12.94 8.10 13.09
N ALA A 149 11.90 7.66 13.79
CA ALA A 149 11.83 7.65 15.25
C ALA A 149 12.70 6.58 15.93
N ARG A 150 13.23 5.59 15.18
CA ARG A 150 13.96 4.44 15.74
C ARG A 150 15.38 4.32 15.21
N ILE A 151 15.61 4.74 13.97
CA ILE A 151 16.88 4.59 13.26
C ILE A 151 17.38 5.92 12.68
N ASN A 152 16.70 7.04 12.98
CA ASN A 152 17.05 8.39 12.51
C ASN A 152 17.11 8.56 10.99
N GLU A 153 16.50 7.66 10.23
CA GLU A 153 16.43 7.69 8.77
C GLU A 153 15.04 7.29 8.27
N GLY A 154 14.64 7.86 7.14
CA GLY A 154 13.35 7.65 6.51
C GLY A 154 13.41 6.77 5.26
N ILE A 155 12.25 6.33 4.78
CA ILE A 155 12.14 5.42 3.63
C ILE A 155 11.24 5.98 2.53
N ILE A 156 11.57 5.66 1.29
CA ILE A 156 10.69 5.85 0.13
C ILE A 156 10.68 4.57 -0.71
N PHE A 157 9.55 4.24 -1.33
CA PHE A 157 9.40 3.04 -2.15
C PHE A 157 8.25 3.19 -3.15
N PRO A 158 8.32 2.55 -4.33
CA PRO A 158 7.24 2.58 -5.32
C PRO A 158 5.98 1.92 -4.76
N VAL A 159 4.82 2.50 -5.08
CA VAL A 159 3.53 1.96 -4.65
C VAL A 159 2.48 2.07 -5.76
N LEU A 160 1.58 1.08 -5.85
CA LEU A 160 0.31 1.20 -6.55
C LEU A 160 -0.80 1.44 -5.52
N ASP A 161 -1.62 2.45 -5.77
CA ASP A 161 -2.66 2.90 -4.86
C ASP A 161 -4.04 2.57 -5.47
N THR A 162 -4.70 1.54 -4.95
CA THR A 162 -5.98 1.07 -5.52
C THR A 162 -7.12 2.06 -5.28
N LEU A 163 -7.06 2.92 -4.25
CA LEU A 163 -8.01 4.01 -4.05
C LEU A 163 -7.80 5.12 -5.09
N GLN A 164 -6.55 5.44 -5.43
CA GLN A 164 -6.25 6.39 -6.50
C GLN A 164 -6.78 5.88 -7.84
N ILE A 165 -6.51 4.61 -8.18
CA ILE A 165 -7.03 3.97 -9.40
C ILE A 165 -8.56 4.04 -9.43
N GLU A 166 -9.23 3.65 -8.34
CA GLU A 166 -10.69 3.70 -8.27
C GLU A 166 -11.21 5.13 -8.38
N SER A 167 -10.58 6.10 -7.71
CA SER A 167 -10.94 7.52 -7.76
C SER A 167 -10.87 8.06 -9.18
N ASP A 168 -9.80 7.75 -9.91
CA ASP A 168 -9.63 8.19 -11.30
C ASP A 168 -10.67 7.55 -12.22
N LEU A 169 -11.01 6.28 -12.02
CA LEU A 169 -12.09 5.61 -12.74
C LEU A 169 -13.46 6.23 -12.43
N GLN A 170 -13.79 6.45 -11.16
CA GLN A 170 -15.05 7.07 -10.74
C GLN A 170 -15.20 8.50 -11.28
N ASN A 171 -14.12 9.28 -11.26
CA ASN A 171 -14.09 10.63 -11.82
C ASN A 171 -14.27 10.63 -13.34
N LYS A 172 -13.69 9.65 -14.05
CA LYS A 172 -13.91 9.48 -15.49
C LYS A 172 -15.37 9.11 -15.79
N ILE A 173 -15.96 8.18 -15.04
CA ILE A 173 -17.34 7.70 -15.25
C ILE A 173 -18.39 8.78 -14.91
N SER A 174 -18.20 9.51 -13.81
CA SER A 174 -19.10 10.60 -13.38
C SER A 174 -18.78 11.95 -14.04
N GLY A 175 -17.64 12.05 -14.71
CA GLY A 175 -17.20 13.25 -15.43
C GLY A 175 -18.05 13.56 -16.66
N GLY A 176 -17.91 14.80 -17.16
CA GLY A 176 -18.61 15.30 -18.35
C GLY A 176 -19.88 16.09 -18.03
N LEU A 177 -20.17 17.09 -18.87
CA LEU A 177 -21.30 18.01 -18.72
C LEU A 177 -22.65 17.28 -18.60
N TRP A 178 -22.88 16.28 -19.46
CA TRP A 178 -24.12 15.50 -19.47
C TRP A 178 -24.35 14.68 -18.19
N ASN A 179 -23.29 14.08 -17.63
CA ASN A 179 -23.39 13.32 -16.39
C ASN A 179 -23.61 14.23 -15.17
N LYS A 180 -22.96 15.41 -15.17
CA LYS A 180 -23.18 16.45 -14.15
C LYS A 180 -24.61 17.00 -14.19
N LEU A 181 -25.16 17.27 -15.38
CA LEU A 181 -26.55 17.71 -15.56
C LEU A 181 -27.56 16.65 -15.08
N LYS A 182 -27.22 15.36 -15.20
CA LYS A 182 -28.01 14.24 -14.66
C LYS A 182 -27.78 13.97 -13.16
N GLY A 183 -27.00 14.82 -12.48
CA GLY A 183 -26.73 14.70 -11.04
C GLY A 183 -25.91 13.47 -10.64
N LYS A 184 -25.21 12.81 -11.58
CA LYS A 184 -24.36 11.65 -11.26
C LYS A 184 -23.20 12.09 -10.37
N LYS A 185 -23.01 11.37 -9.27
CA LYS A 185 -21.89 11.55 -8.33
C LYS A 185 -20.94 10.35 -8.40
N PRO A 186 -19.63 10.54 -8.16
CA PRO A 186 -18.71 9.42 -8.05
C PRO A 186 -19.12 8.51 -6.90
N GLY A 187 -18.92 7.20 -7.09
CA GLY A 187 -19.14 6.21 -6.03
C GLY A 187 -18.11 6.33 -4.91
N SER A 188 -18.41 5.72 -3.75
CA SER A 188 -17.42 5.59 -2.68
C SER A 188 -16.24 4.73 -3.13
N VAL A 189 -15.03 5.23 -2.87
CA VAL A 189 -13.75 4.57 -3.20
C VAL A 189 -13.15 3.77 -2.05
N ARG A 190 -13.86 3.67 -0.91
CA ARG A 190 -13.44 2.84 0.23
C ARG A 190 -13.34 1.37 -0.19
N LEU A 191 -12.33 0.66 0.32
CA LEU A 191 -11.96 -0.71 -0.06
C LEU A 191 -13.18 -1.62 -0.27
N GLY A 192 -14.03 -1.77 0.76
CA GLY A 192 -15.23 -2.59 0.68
C GLY A 192 -16.21 -2.18 -0.43
N LYS A 193 -16.44 -0.87 -0.63
CA LYS A 193 -17.36 -0.37 -1.67
C LYS A 193 -16.78 -0.47 -3.08
N SER A 194 -15.45 -0.38 -3.21
CA SER A 194 -14.73 -0.63 -4.45
C SER A 194 -14.82 -2.11 -4.81
N ARG A 195 -14.53 -3.01 -3.87
CA ARG A 195 -14.61 -4.48 -4.05
C ARG A 195 -15.98 -4.96 -4.49
N THR A 196 -17.07 -4.47 -3.87
CA THR A 196 -18.44 -4.83 -4.28
C THR A 196 -18.73 -4.48 -5.74
N ARG A 197 -18.08 -3.46 -6.32
CA ARG A 197 -18.26 -3.10 -7.74
C ARG A 197 -17.85 -4.20 -8.69
N TYR A 198 -16.80 -4.93 -8.33
CA TYR A 198 -16.20 -5.98 -9.13
C TYR A 198 -16.76 -7.36 -8.75
N GLY A 199 -17.78 -7.43 -7.89
CA GLY A 199 -18.37 -8.69 -7.44
C GLY A 199 -17.45 -9.52 -6.52
N LEU A 200 -16.45 -8.89 -5.90
CA LEU A 200 -15.52 -9.56 -4.99
C LEU A 200 -16.18 -9.91 -3.65
N PRO A 201 -15.70 -10.97 -2.95
CA PRO A 201 -16.26 -11.40 -1.67
C PRO A 201 -16.13 -10.33 -0.59
N VAL A 202 -17.09 -10.31 0.33
CA VAL A 202 -17.07 -9.41 1.48
C VAL A 202 -16.19 -10.01 2.58
N TYR A 203 -15.25 -9.22 3.08
CA TYR A 203 -14.45 -9.54 4.25
C TYR A 203 -14.82 -8.60 5.40
N THR A 204 -14.61 -9.06 6.63
CA THR A 204 -14.64 -8.19 7.80
C THR A 204 -13.45 -7.22 7.69
N PRO A 205 -13.70 -5.90 7.69
CA PRO A 205 -12.63 -4.92 7.59
C PRO A 205 -11.84 -4.83 8.90
N HIS A 206 -10.71 -4.12 8.83
CA HIS A 206 -9.86 -3.74 9.96
C HIS A 206 -9.06 -4.89 10.56
N HIS A 207 -8.55 -5.74 9.67
CA HIS A 207 -7.53 -6.73 10.01
C HIS A 207 -6.49 -6.72 8.90
N ALA A 208 -5.30 -6.16 9.19
CA ALA A 208 -4.25 -5.89 8.22
C ALA A 208 -4.01 -7.02 7.19
N LEU A 209 -3.91 -8.29 7.62
CA LEU A 209 -3.69 -9.38 6.66
C LEU A 209 -4.87 -9.58 5.69
N THR A 210 -6.10 -9.50 6.19
CA THR A 210 -7.32 -9.65 5.41
C THR A 210 -7.49 -8.49 4.45
N ASP A 211 -7.19 -7.26 4.90
CA ASP A 211 -7.26 -6.05 4.07
C ASP A 211 -6.13 -6.00 3.03
N ALA A 212 -4.95 -6.57 3.30
CA ALA A 212 -3.90 -6.78 2.31
C ALA A 212 -4.34 -7.79 1.23
N ILE A 213 -4.95 -8.94 1.59
CA ILE A 213 -5.57 -9.85 0.62
C ILE A 213 -6.63 -9.11 -0.19
N ALA A 214 -7.46 -8.33 0.50
CA ALA A 214 -8.56 -7.61 -0.12
C ALA A 214 -8.08 -6.58 -1.15
N THR A 215 -6.95 -5.93 -0.85
CA THR A 215 -6.27 -4.98 -1.72
C THR A 215 -5.64 -5.67 -2.93
N ALA A 216 -5.03 -6.85 -2.76
CA ALA A 216 -4.49 -7.64 -3.87
C ALA A 216 -5.58 -8.04 -4.86
N GLU A 217 -6.70 -8.59 -4.37
CA GLU A 217 -7.86 -8.96 -5.19
C GLU A 217 -8.44 -7.75 -5.91
N LEU A 218 -8.52 -6.59 -5.24
CA LEU A 218 -9.01 -5.36 -5.85
C LEU A 218 -8.11 -4.91 -7.01
N LEU A 219 -6.78 -4.94 -6.84
CA LEU A 219 -5.88 -4.58 -7.94
C LEU A 219 -6.05 -5.55 -9.11
N GLN A 220 -6.08 -6.87 -8.86
CA GLN A 220 -6.31 -7.87 -9.91
C GLN A 220 -7.59 -7.56 -10.71
N ALA A 221 -8.70 -7.26 -10.01
CA ALA A 221 -9.96 -6.89 -10.64
C ALA A 221 -9.87 -5.56 -11.41
N GLN A 222 -9.27 -4.52 -10.83
CA GLN A 222 -9.09 -3.23 -11.50
C GLN A 222 -8.31 -3.39 -12.81
N ILE A 223 -7.21 -4.13 -12.81
CA ILE A 223 -6.42 -4.39 -14.02
C ILE A 223 -7.24 -5.21 -15.03
N ALA A 224 -7.85 -6.32 -14.61
CA ALA A 224 -8.62 -7.19 -15.50
C ALA A 224 -9.81 -6.47 -16.20
N HIS A 225 -10.43 -5.49 -15.54
CA HIS A 225 -11.59 -4.79 -16.06
C HIS A 225 -11.27 -3.52 -16.88
N HIS A 226 -10.14 -2.86 -16.59
CA HIS A 226 -9.95 -1.47 -17.03
C HIS A 226 -8.61 -1.19 -17.72
N PHE A 227 -7.65 -2.10 -17.68
CA PHE A 227 -6.29 -1.86 -18.16
C PHE A 227 -5.80 -3.00 -19.05
N ASP A 228 -4.83 -2.71 -19.91
CA ASP A 228 -4.13 -3.75 -20.67
C ASP A 228 -2.97 -4.28 -19.79
N PRO A 229 -2.90 -5.60 -19.52
CA PRO A 229 -1.83 -6.21 -18.71
C PRO A 229 -0.42 -6.03 -19.28
N ASN A 230 -0.28 -5.60 -20.53
CA ASN A 230 0.99 -5.27 -21.17
C ASN A 230 1.42 -3.81 -20.96
N GLN A 231 0.59 -2.98 -20.33
CA GLN A 231 0.99 -1.61 -20.02
C GLN A 231 2.20 -1.60 -19.07
N PRO A 232 3.13 -0.65 -19.26
CA PRO A 232 4.34 -0.58 -18.46
C PRO A 232 4.02 -0.17 -17.02
N ILE A 233 4.73 -0.73 -16.05
CA ILE A 233 4.51 -0.45 -14.61
C ILE A 233 4.63 1.04 -14.28
N ARG A 234 5.39 1.81 -15.08
CA ARG A 234 5.54 3.26 -14.90
C ARG A 234 4.25 4.08 -14.99
N ASP A 235 3.23 3.52 -15.62
CA ASP A 235 1.92 4.16 -15.76
C ASP A 235 1.09 4.07 -14.46
N PHE A 236 1.48 3.21 -13.51
CA PHE A 236 0.70 2.89 -12.32
C PHE A 236 1.40 3.29 -11.02
N TRP A 237 2.73 3.17 -10.96
CA TRP A 237 3.44 3.41 -9.71
C TRP A 237 3.52 4.91 -9.37
N LEU A 238 3.40 5.20 -8.08
CA LEU A 238 3.53 6.53 -7.48
C LEU A 238 4.74 6.57 -6.59
#